data_AF-D8FUE5-F1
#
_entry.id   AF-D8FUE5-F1
#
_cell.length_a   1.000
_cell.length_b   1.000
_cell.length_c   1.000
_cell.angle_alpha   90.00
_cell.angle_beta   90.00
_cell.angle_gamma   90.00
#
_symmetry.space_group_name_H-M   'P 1'
#
loop_
_entity.id
_entity.type
_entity.pdbx_description
1 polymer ?
#
loop_
_entity_poly.entity_id
_entity_poly.type
_entity_poly.pdbx_seq_one_letter_code
_entity_poly.pdbx_strand_id
1 'polypeptide(L)'
;MPPGSRAPHLTTPQWRRIAIVVAAKPACYNHNVETVRRLQGPVRRGAKYDRSLDVLRIVKEIDAHIPTKSGLMLGHGETEAEVVEALEDLRGVGCDRLTLGQYMRPSLEHLPVQKYWTPAEFERLGAIAREMGFSHVRSGPLVRSSYHAGESD
;
A
#
# COMPACT_ATOMS: atom_id res chain seq x y z
N MET A 1 -22.81 -13.04 17.99
CA MET A 1 -22.70 -14.04 16.90
C MET A 1 -22.67 -15.42 17.55
N PRO A 2 -23.43 -16.41 17.05
CA PRO A 2 -23.43 -17.77 17.61
C PRO A 2 -22.09 -18.49 17.31
N PRO A 3 -21.65 -19.41 18.17
CA PRO A 3 -20.41 -20.14 17.98
C PRO A 3 -20.61 -21.20 16.89
N GLY A 4 -20.12 -20.92 15.67
CA GLY A 4 -20.16 -21.90 14.57
C GLY A 4 -20.16 -21.31 13.16
N SER A 5 -20.56 -20.05 12.97
CA SER A 5 -20.46 -19.39 11.66
C SER A 5 -19.09 -18.74 11.50
N ARG A 6 -18.15 -19.42 10.84
CA ARG A 6 -16.96 -18.73 10.31
C ARG A 6 -17.44 -17.65 9.34
N ALA A 7 -16.97 -16.42 9.50
CA ALA A 7 -17.36 -15.32 8.62
C ALA A 7 -17.13 -15.69 7.14
N PRO A 8 -18.03 -15.35 6.22
CA PRO A 8 -18.06 -15.88 4.85
C PRO A 8 -16.79 -15.58 4.03
N HIS A 9 -15.98 -14.60 4.43
CA HIS A 9 -14.70 -14.28 3.77
C HIS A 9 -13.57 -15.28 4.11
N LEU A 10 -13.66 -16.01 5.23
CA LEU A 10 -12.65 -16.96 5.71
C LEU A 10 -12.53 -18.24 4.84
N THR A 11 -13.37 -18.37 3.81
CA THR A 11 -13.41 -19.55 2.93
C THR A 11 -12.97 -19.26 1.50
N THR A 12 -12.68 -18.00 1.15
CA THR A 12 -12.29 -17.63 -0.22
C THR A 12 -10.92 -18.19 -0.60
N PRO A 13 -10.67 -18.52 -1.89
CA PRO A 13 -9.34 -18.94 -2.34
C PRO A 13 -8.24 -17.91 -2.05
N GLN A 14 -8.57 -16.62 -2.07
CA GLN A 14 -7.63 -15.54 -1.75
C GLN A 14 -7.22 -15.58 -0.27
N TRP A 15 -8.19 -15.69 0.64
CA TRP A 15 -7.91 -15.79 2.07
C TRP A 15 -6.99 -16.96 2.37
N ARG A 16 -7.25 -18.15 1.80
CA ARG A 16 -6.41 -19.34 2.01
C ARG A 16 -4.97 -19.12 1.56
N ARG A 17 -4.75 -18.43 0.43
CA ARG A 17 -3.41 -18.13 -0.08
C ARG A 17 -2.67 -17.15 0.83
N ILE A 18 -3.36 -16.12 1.34
CA ILE A 18 -2.77 -15.18 2.28
C ILE A 18 -2.42 -15.89 3.60
N ALA A 19 -3.31 -16.74 4.10
CA ALA A 19 -3.09 -17.51 5.33
C ALA A 19 -1.84 -18.40 5.27
N ILE A 20 -1.55 -19.01 4.11
CA ILE A 20 -0.32 -19.81 3.91
C ILE A 20 0.93 -18.94 4.10
N VAL A 21 0.95 -17.73 3.54
CA VAL A 21 2.10 -16.82 3.65
C VAL A 21 2.21 -16.26 5.08
N VAL A 22 1.09 -15.87 5.69
CA VAL A 22 1.03 -15.40 7.07
C VAL A 22 1.52 -16.45 8.06
N ALA A 23 1.19 -17.74 7.85
CA ALA A 23 1.65 -18.84 8.69
C ALA A 23 3.18 -18.99 8.72
N ALA A 24 3.89 -18.51 7.68
CA ALA A 24 5.35 -18.48 7.63
C ALA A 24 5.96 -17.32 8.47
N LYS A 25 5.13 -16.48 9.10
CA LYS A 25 5.52 -15.36 9.97
C LYS A 25 6.56 -14.42 9.34
N PRO A 26 6.25 -13.81 8.18
CA PRO A 26 7.15 -12.84 7.57
C PRO A 26 7.39 -11.66 8.52
N ALA A 27 8.63 -11.14 8.52
CA ALA A 27 8.97 -9.95 9.30
C ALA A 27 8.16 -8.71 8.88
N CYS A 28 7.70 -8.68 7.62
CA CYS A 28 6.76 -7.69 7.10
C CYS A 28 6.02 -8.30 5.90
N TYR A 29 4.70 -8.11 5.83
CA TYR A 29 3.89 -8.45 4.67
C TYR A 29 3.68 -7.20 3.82
N ASN A 30 4.28 -7.14 2.64
CA ASN A 30 4.14 -6.00 1.73
C ASN A 30 3.19 -6.31 0.58
N HIS A 31 2.18 -5.45 0.36
CA HIS A 31 1.33 -5.47 -0.84
C HIS A 31 1.00 -4.04 -1.26
N ASN A 32 1.53 -3.62 -2.39
CA ASN A 32 1.35 -2.26 -2.87
C ASN A 32 -0.02 -2.03 -3.53
N VAL A 33 -0.64 -0.89 -3.22
CA VAL A 33 -1.76 -0.35 -3.99
C VAL A 33 -1.28 0.36 -5.27
N GLU A 34 -0.04 0.85 -5.29
CA GLU A 34 0.69 1.53 -6.38
C GLU A 34 0.17 2.91 -6.78
N THR A 35 -1.15 3.12 -6.85
CA THR A 35 -1.75 4.39 -7.25
C THR A 35 -3.13 4.57 -6.64
N VAL A 36 -3.69 5.77 -6.81
CA VAL A 36 -5.01 6.16 -6.31
C VAL A 36 -6.15 5.42 -7.02
N ARG A 37 -7.32 5.37 -6.38
CA ARG A 37 -8.50 4.60 -6.84
C ARG A 37 -8.85 4.85 -8.31
N ARG A 38 -8.90 6.12 -8.74
CA ARG A 38 -9.22 6.53 -10.13
C ARG A 38 -8.25 5.95 -11.17
N LEU A 39 -6.97 5.80 -10.82
CA LEU A 39 -5.90 5.43 -11.76
C LEU A 39 -5.57 3.93 -11.79
N GLN A 40 -6.24 3.11 -10.99
CA GLN A 40 -5.99 1.66 -10.95
C GLN A 40 -6.13 0.96 -12.29
N GLY A 41 -7.17 1.28 -13.07
CA GLY A 41 -7.40 0.66 -14.38
C GLY A 41 -6.25 0.93 -15.37
N PRO A 42 -5.89 2.21 -15.61
CA PRO A 42 -4.78 2.58 -16.48
C PRO A 42 -3.42 2.05 -16.00
N VAL A 43 -3.13 2.12 -14.69
CA VAL A 43 -1.80 1.81 -14.13
C VAL A 43 -1.62 0.30 -13.88
N ARG A 44 -2.66 -0.40 -13.43
CA ARG A 44 -2.58 -1.81 -12.99
C ARG A 44 -3.63 -2.68 -13.67
N ARG A 45 -3.31 -3.16 -14.87
CA ARG A 45 -4.14 -4.14 -15.58
C ARG A 45 -4.36 -5.40 -14.73
N GLY A 46 -5.62 -5.70 -14.43
CA GLY A 46 -6.01 -6.89 -13.66
C GLY A 46 -6.06 -6.73 -12.13
N ALA A 47 -5.58 -5.62 -11.58
CA ALA A 47 -5.74 -5.30 -10.16
C ALA A 47 -7.01 -4.46 -9.92
N LYS A 48 -7.52 -4.51 -8.70
CA LYS A 48 -8.59 -3.65 -8.21
C LYS A 48 -8.15 -3.01 -6.90
N TYR A 49 -8.54 -1.76 -6.68
CA TYR A 49 -8.17 -0.98 -5.51
C TYR A 49 -8.58 -1.69 -4.21
N ASP A 50 -9.89 -1.96 -4.07
CA ASP A 50 -10.46 -2.55 -2.86
C ASP A 50 -9.92 -3.96 -2.60
N ARG A 51 -9.69 -4.73 -3.66
CA ARG A 51 -9.05 -6.06 -3.53
C ARG A 51 -7.64 -5.96 -2.98
N SER A 52 -6.90 -4.90 -3.29
CA SER A 52 -5.54 -4.68 -2.75
C SER A 52 -5.58 -4.27 -1.29
N LEU A 53 -6.52 -3.40 -0.91
CA LEU A 53 -6.76 -3.06 0.50
C LEU A 53 -7.18 -4.30 1.31
N ASP A 54 -8.05 -5.12 0.75
CA ASP A 54 -8.50 -6.37 1.37
C ASP A 54 -7.34 -7.35 1.65
N VAL A 55 -6.28 -7.37 0.84
CA VAL A 55 -5.10 -8.21 1.14
C VAL A 55 -4.49 -7.78 2.48
N LEU A 56 -4.30 -6.48 2.69
CA LEU A 56 -3.71 -5.94 3.92
C LEU A 56 -4.63 -6.15 5.12
N ARG A 57 -5.93 -5.91 4.94
CA ARG A 57 -6.96 -6.18 5.96
C ARG A 57 -6.95 -7.65 6.38
N ILE A 58 -6.94 -8.58 5.43
CA ILE A 58 -6.93 -10.03 5.70
C ILE A 58 -5.67 -10.44 6.46
N VAL A 59 -4.50 -9.88 6.14
CA VAL A 59 -3.27 -10.13 6.92
C VAL A 59 -3.48 -9.77 8.39
N LYS A 60 -4.03 -8.57 8.65
CA LYS A 60 -4.33 -8.10 10.03
C LYS A 60 -5.40 -8.92 10.74
N GLU A 61 -6.38 -9.45 10.01
CA GLU A 61 -7.40 -10.35 10.56
C GLU A 61 -6.83 -11.72 10.96
N ILE A 62 -5.85 -12.23 10.21
CA ILE A 62 -5.23 -13.53 10.50
C ILE A 62 -4.20 -13.40 11.63
N ASP A 63 -3.32 -12.40 11.55
CA ASP A 63 -2.35 -12.10 12.60
C ASP A 63 -2.04 -10.60 12.64
N ALA A 64 -2.63 -9.90 13.61
CA ALA A 64 -2.47 -8.46 13.79
C ALA A 64 -1.02 -8.05 14.10
N HIS A 65 -0.17 -8.97 14.58
CA HIS A 65 1.22 -8.69 14.95
C HIS A 65 2.16 -8.64 13.76
N ILE A 66 1.77 -9.16 12.58
CA ILE A 66 2.59 -9.06 11.38
C ILE A 66 2.54 -7.61 10.88
N PRO A 67 3.71 -6.94 10.75
CA PRO A 67 3.75 -5.61 10.16
C PRO A 67 3.31 -5.66 8.71
N THR A 68 2.37 -4.82 8.31
CA THR A 68 1.93 -4.66 6.92
C THR A 68 2.56 -3.43 6.30
N LYS A 69 2.85 -3.51 5.01
CA LYS A 69 3.41 -2.41 4.22
C LYS A 69 2.66 -2.25 2.91
N SER A 70 2.58 -1.01 2.45
CA SER A 70 2.12 -0.67 1.10
C SER A 70 2.93 0.50 0.55
N GLY A 71 2.68 0.84 -0.71
CA GLY A 71 3.30 1.98 -1.35
C GLY A 71 2.50 2.55 -2.50
N LEU A 72 2.80 3.81 -2.80
CA LEU A 72 2.31 4.55 -3.96
C LEU A 72 3.49 5.07 -4.79
N MET A 73 3.34 5.00 -6.10
CA MET A 73 4.19 5.66 -7.08
C MET A 73 3.48 6.92 -7.56
N LEU A 74 4.05 8.08 -7.26
CA LEU A 74 3.54 9.40 -7.60
C LEU A 74 4.06 9.85 -8.97
N GLY A 75 3.22 10.51 -9.75
CA GLY A 75 3.52 11.00 -11.10
C GLY A 75 2.68 10.33 -12.20
N HIS A 76 1.65 9.57 -11.83
CA HIS A 76 0.71 8.95 -12.79
C HIS A 76 -0.46 9.88 -13.18
N GLY A 77 -0.58 11.03 -12.51
CA GLY A 77 -1.66 12.01 -12.73
C GLY A 77 -2.66 12.09 -11.56
N GLU A 78 -2.27 11.56 -10.40
CA GLU A 78 -2.97 11.72 -9.15
C GLU A 78 -2.81 13.16 -8.60
N THR A 79 -3.83 13.63 -7.90
CA THR A 79 -3.79 14.88 -7.13
C THR A 79 -3.34 14.64 -5.69
N GLU A 80 -2.90 15.68 -5.00
CA GLU A 80 -2.55 15.58 -3.56
C GLU A 80 -3.73 15.08 -2.72
N ALA A 81 -4.94 15.55 -2.99
CA ALA A 81 -6.15 15.10 -2.30
C ALA A 81 -6.40 13.59 -2.48
N GLU A 82 -6.24 13.06 -3.69
CA GLU A 82 -6.39 11.61 -3.94
C GLU A 82 -5.27 10.79 -3.29
N VAL A 83 -4.06 11.35 -3.19
CA VAL A 83 -2.98 10.69 -2.45
C VAL A 83 -3.36 10.61 -0.97
N VAL A 84 -3.82 11.70 -0.37
CA VAL A 84 -4.27 11.76 1.03
C VAL A 84 -5.42 10.77 1.28
N GLU A 85 -6.44 10.73 0.42
CA GLU A 85 -7.53 9.74 0.49
C GLU A 85 -6.97 8.30 0.46
N ALA A 86 -5.99 8.02 -0.41
CA ALA A 86 -5.37 6.70 -0.45
C ALA A 86 -4.56 6.36 0.81
N LEU A 87 -3.99 7.37 1.49
CA LEU A 87 -3.34 7.17 2.79
C LEU A 87 -4.37 6.83 3.87
N GLU A 88 -5.50 7.54 3.89
CA GLU A 88 -6.62 7.28 4.80
C GLU A 88 -7.17 5.86 4.60
N ASP A 89 -7.40 5.46 3.36
CA ASP A 89 -7.86 4.11 2.99
C ASP A 89 -6.87 3.03 3.46
N LEU A 90 -5.56 3.25 3.28
CA LEU A 90 -4.53 2.33 3.76
C LEU A 90 -4.50 2.24 5.29
N ARG A 91 -4.66 3.36 6.00
CA ARG A 91 -4.77 3.35 7.47
C ARG A 91 -6.05 2.68 7.94
N GLY A 92 -7.16 2.89 7.23
CA GLY A 92 -8.46 2.27 7.51
C GLY A 92 -8.42 0.74 7.50
N VAL A 93 -7.53 0.13 6.72
CA VAL A 93 -7.30 -1.33 6.71
C VAL A 93 -6.13 -1.79 7.61
N GLY A 94 -5.57 -0.90 8.43
CA GLY A 94 -4.49 -1.22 9.36
C GLY A 94 -3.12 -1.41 8.70
N CYS A 95 -2.83 -0.69 7.61
CA CYS A 95 -1.49 -0.70 7.00
C CYS A 95 -0.48 0.04 7.89
N ASP A 96 0.58 -0.63 8.37
CA ASP A 96 1.51 -0.02 9.34
C ASP A 96 2.58 0.86 8.69
N ARG A 97 3.13 0.41 7.55
CA ARG A 97 4.30 1.03 6.90
C ARG A 97 3.97 1.52 5.50
N LEU A 98 4.60 2.63 5.11
CA LEU A 98 4.33 3.30 3.85
C LEU A 98 5.61 3.66 3.09
N THR A 99 5.57 3.47 1.77
CA THR A 99 6.55 4.09 0.85
C THR A 99 5.86 4.97 -0.18
N LEU A 100 6.34 6.19 -0.33
CA LEU A 100 5.96 7.10 -1.42
C LEU A 100 7.18 7.36 -2.29
N GLY A 101 7.11 7.00 -3.57
CA GLY A 101 8.20 7.13 -4.52
C GLY A 101 7.77 7.80 -5.83
N GLN A 102 8.71 8.37 -6.58
CA GLN A 102 8.42 8.89 -7.91
C GLN A 102 8.27 7.73 -8.90
N TYR A 103 7.20 7.77 -9.70
CA TYR A 103 7.06 6.96 -10.89
C TYR A 103 8.15 7.33 -11.89
N MET A 104 9.01 6.36 -12.19
CA MET A 104 10.04 6.47 -13.21
C MET A 104 9.62 5.62 -14.40
N ARG A 105 9.26 6.28 -15.49
CA ARG A 105 8.82 5.63 -16.73
C ARG A 105 9.92 4.69 -17.26
N PRO A 106 9.68 3.36 -17.32
CA PRO A 106 10.72 2.42 -17.74
C PRO A 106 11.09 2.52 -19.22
N SER A 107 10.11 2.79 -20.09
CA SER A 107 10.31 2.97 -21.53
C SER A 107 9.20 3.83 -22.14
N LEU A 108 9.34 4.20 -23.42
CA LEU A 108 8.33 4.96 -24.16
C LEU A 108 7.00 4.20 -24.38
N GLU A 109 6.96 2.89 -24.14
CA GLU A 109 5.72 2.10 -24.21
C GLU A 109 4.89 2.18 -22.92
N HIS A 110 5.51 2.62 -21.82
CA HIS A 110 4.85 2.78 -20.53
C HIS A 110 4.16 4.14 -20.43
N LEU A 111 3.25 4.27 -19.45
CA LEU A 111 2.53 5.52 -19.19
C LEU A 111 3.52 6.70 -19.07
N PRO A 112 3.22 7.86 -19.68
CA PRO A 112 4.06 9.04 -19.52
C PRO A 112 3.95 9.57 -18.08
N VAL A 113 5.07 10.07 -17.55
CA VAL A 113 5.08 10.80 -16.28
C VAL A 113 4.23 12.08 -16.44
N GLN A 114 3.21 12.23 -15.60
CA GLN A 114 2.32 13.40 -15.59
C GLN A 114 2.84 14.53 -14.72
N LYS A 115 3.58 14.18 -13.65
CA LYS A 115 4.17 15.14 -12.71
C LYS A 115 5.46 14.56 -12.12
N TYR A 116 6.49 15.40 -12.04
CA TYR A 116 7.63 15.17 -11.17
C TYR A 116 7.37 15.87 -9.85
N TRP A 117 7.11 15.09 -8.81
CA TRP A 117 6.88 15.61 -7.48
C TRP A 117 8.20 16.08 -6.87
N THR A 118 8.20 17.27 -6.27
CA THR A 118 9.41 17.85 -5.68
C THR A 118 9.73 17.21 -4.34
N PRO A 119 11.01 17.25 -3.88
CA PRO A 119 11.37 16.76 -2.55
C PRO A 119 10.51 17.35 -1.42
N ALA A 120 10.18 18.65 -1.48
CA ALA A 120 9.35 19.30 -0.48
C ALA A 120 7.90 18.78 -0.47
N GLU A 121 7.36 18.37 -1.62
CA GLU A 121 6.04 17.74 -1.66
C GLU A 121 6.07 16.31 -1.09
N PHE A 122 7.14 15.54 -1.35
CA PHE A 122 7.34 14.24 -0.69
C PHE A 122 7.49 14.39 0.83
N GLU A 123 8.23 15.39 1.31
CA GLU A 123 8.35 15.68 2.75
C GLU A 123 7.00 15.97 3.37
N ARG A 124 6.19 16.83 2.75
CA ARG A 124 4.83 17.16 3.20
C ARG A 124 3.93 15.94 3.26
N LEU A 125 3.84 15.15 2.18
CA LEU A 125 3.05 13.92 2.15
C LEU A 125 3.54 12.90 3.19
N GLY A 126 4.85 12.83 3.40
CA GLY A 126 5.44 11.98 4.43
C GLY A 126 5.08 12.44 5.85
N ALA A 127 5.00 13.74 6.10
CA ALA A 127 4.54 14.28 7.39
C ALA A 127 3.06 13.93 7.63
N ILE A 128 2.20 14.16 6.64
CA ILE A 128 0.77 13.79 6.69
C ILE A 128 0.62 12.30 7.03
N ALA A 129 1.35 11.42 6.34
CA ALA A 129 1.31 9.99 6.64
C ALA A 129 1.71 9.68 8.10
N ARG A 130 2.78 10.31 8.63
CA ARG A 130 3.17 10.09 10.03
C ARG A 130 2.10 10.57 11.01
N GLU A 131 1.47 11.71 10.74
CA GLU A 131 0.36 12.24 11.54
C GLU A 131 -0.86 11.31 11.53
N MET A 132 -1.10 10.59 10.43
CA MET A 132 -2.14 9.55 10.33
C MET A 132 -1.77 8.22 11.05
N GLY A 133 -0.58 8.15 11.66
CA GLY A 133 -0.16 7.01 12.49
C GLY A 133 0.45 5.84 11.72
N PHE A 134 1.01 6.05 10.52
CA PHE A 134 1.92 5.06 9.94
C PHE A 134 3.20 4.97 10.80
N SER A 135 3.56 3.76 11.23
CA SER A 135 4.70 3.54 12.13
C SER A 135 6.05 3.71 11.43
N HIS A 136 6.11 3.54 10.11
CA HIS A 136 7.32 3.73 9.30
C HIS A 136 6.97 4.34 7.94
N VAL A 137 7.50 5.53 7.66
CA VAL A 137 7.25 6.25 6.41
C VAL A 137 8.57 6.56 5.73
N ARG A 138 8.73 6.10 4.48
CA ARG A 138 9.79 6.56 3.58
C ARG A 138 9.12 7.28 2.40
N SER A 139 9.42 8.56 2.22
CA SER A 139 8.81 9.41 1.20
C SER A 139 9.89 10.20 0.49
N GLY A 140 10.04 10.01 -0.82
CA GLY A 140 11.05 10.73 -1.60
C GLY A 140 11.17 10.21 -3.04
N PRO A 141 11.80 10.97 -3.95
CA PRO A 141 11.81 10.64 -5.38
C PRO A 141 12.38 9.25 -5.69
N LEU A 142 13.49 8.89 -5.05
CA LEU A 142 14.18 7.62 -5.29
C LEU A 142 13.73 6.48 -4.37
N VAL A 143 12.76 6.72 -3.49
CA VAL A 143 12.22 5.67 -2.61
C VAL A 143 11.57 4.58 -3.46
N ARG A 144 11.85 3.33 -3.07
CA ARG A 144 11.23 2.12 -3.60
C ARG A 144 10.72 1.27 -2.44
N SER A 145 9.82 0.34 -2.73
CA SER A 145 9.19 -0.50 -1.71
C SER A 145 10.19 -1.34 -0.90
N SER A 146 11.37 -1.65 -1.44
CA SER A 146 12.47 -2.34 -0.75
C SER A 146 13.54 -1.41 -0.15
N TYR A 147 13.53 -0.12 -0.49
CA TYR A 147 14.54 0.84 -0.02
C TYR A 147 14.46 0.95 1.51
N HIS A 148 15.58 0.67 2.19
CA HIS A 148 15.72 0.69 3.65
C HIS A 148 14.71 -0.17 4.42
N ALA A 149 14.25 -1.27 3.83
CA ALA A 149 13.27 -2.16 4.47
C ALA A 149 13.79 -2.91 5.71
N GLY A 150 15.12 -3.00 5.88
CA GLY A 150 15.78 -3.63 7.02
C GLY A 150 16.32 -2.65 8.07
N GLU A 151 16.20 -1.34 7.84
CA GLU A 151 16.60 -0.35 8.85
C GLU A 151 15.55 -0.28 9.95
N SER A 152 16.01 -0.45 11.19
CA SER A 152 15.26 -0.13 12.39
C SER A 152 15.65 1.30 12.74
N ASP A 153 14.71 2.25 12.70
CA ASP A 153 14.93 3.57 13.30
C ASP A 153 14.89 3.44 14.83
#